data_AF-A0A958QK27-F1
#
_entry.id   AF-A0A958QK27-F1
#
_cell.length_a   1.000
_cell.length_b   1.000
_cell.length_c   1.000
_cell.angle_alpha   90.00
_cell.angle_beta   90.00
_cell.angle_gamma   90.00
#
_symmetry.space_group_name_H-M   'P 1'
#
loop_
_entity.id
_entity.type
_entity.pdbx_description
1 polymer ?
#
loop_
_entity_poly.entity_id
_entity_poly.type
_entity_poly.pdbx_seq_one_letter_code
_entity_poly.pdbx_strand_id
1 'polypeptide(L)'
;MTPQQLSGAAQSASRKWASASSELRTECVLALAAGIDSARDVILRENQLDLTEGRSAGLSPALLDRLLLDDSRLDAMIEGIKHVAKLPDILGQKLRTYEHPSGMSIESVRVPIGVVLMIYESRPNVSSDSAALCLKTGNAVILRGGKEARRSNLAIVNAMSGAAASSGLPEGTLSFVEDQRR
;
A
#
# COMPACT_ATOMS: atom_id res chain seq x y z
N MET A 1 -14.23 -8.17 7.04
CA MET A 1 -13.62 -8.21 8.40
C MET A 1 -14.05 -6.99 9.20
N THR A 2 -14.17 -7.11 10.52
CA THR A 2 -14.36 -5.93 11.39
C THR A 2 -13.07 -5.10 11.48
N PRO A 3 -13.14 -3.81 11.87
CA PRO A 3 -11.94 -3.00 12.09
C PRO A 3 -10.93 -3.63 13.06
N GLN A 4 -11.42 -4.29 14.12
CA GLN A 4 -10.59 -4.99 15.10
C GLN A 4 -9.88 -6.21 14.52
N GLN A 5 -10.54 -6.95 13.61
CA GLN A 5 -9.92 -8.07 12.93
C GLN A 5 -8.83 -7.59 11.96
N LEU A 6 -9.09 -6.52 11.20
CA LEU A 6 -8.12 -5.94 10.28
C LEU A 6 -6.89 -5.42 11.02
N SER A 7 -7.07 -4.69 12.13
CA SER A 7 -5.95 -4.16 12.91
C SER A 7 -5.15 -5.27 13.60
N GLY A 8 -5.82 -6.31 14.13
CA GLY A 8 -5.15 -7.48 14.71
C GLY A 8 -4.32 -8.27 13.70
N ALA A 9 -4.85 -8.47 12.49
CA ALA A 9 -4.13 -9.11 11.39
C ALA A 9 -2.91 -8.27 10.96
N ALA A 10 -3.09 -6.97 10.74
CA ALA A 10 -2.01 -6.07 10.37
C ALA A 10 -0.92 -5.97 11.44
N GLN A 11 -1.29 -5.97 12.73
CA GLN A 11 -0.33 -6.00 13.83
C GLN A 11 0.48 -7.29 13.87
N SER A 12 -0.16 -8.43 13.60
CA SER A 12 0.53 -9.73 13.54
C SER A 12 1.46 -9.82 12.33
N ALA A 13 1.00 -9.31 11.18
CA ALA A 13 1.76 -9.26 9.94
C ALA A 13 2.96 -8.32 10.02
N SER A 14 2.80 -7.13 10.63
CA SER A 14 3.89 -6.14 10.74
C SER A 14 5.09 -6.65 11.52
N ARG A 15 4.88 -7.48 12.54
CA ARG A 15 5.99 -8.11 13.29
C ARG A 15 6.83 -9.03 12.40
N LYS A 16 6.18 -9.84 11.56
CA LYS A 16 6.84 -10.73 10.59
C LYS A 16 7.53 -9.90 9.49
N TRP A 17 6.83 -8.87 9.01
CA TRP A 17 7.31 -8.03 7.92
C TRP A 17 8.49 -7.13 8.31
N ALA A 18 8.55 -6.69 9.57
CA ALA A 18 9.67 -5.91 10.08
C ALA A 18 11.00 -6.67 10.02
N SER A 19 10.97 -8.00 10.12
CA SER A 19 12.15 -8.88 9.97
C SER A 19 12.45 -9.34 8.54
N ALA A 20 11.65 -8.93 7.55
CA ALA A 20 11.90 -9.29 6.16
C ALA A 20 13.22 -8.69 5.67
N SER A 21 13.91 -9.41 4.79
CA SER A 21 15.14 -8.91 4.15
C SER A 21 14.83 -7.78 3.16
N SER A 22 15.86 -7.04 2.79
CA SER A 22 15.72 -5.96 1.80
C SER A 22 15.24 -6.47 0.45
N GLU A 23 15.77 -7.63 0.06
CA GLU A 23 15.50 -8.33 -1.17
C GLU A 23 14.03 -8.75 -1.21
N LEU A 24 13.55 -9.43 -0.17
CA LEU A 24 12.14 -9.85 -0.07
C LEU A 24 11.18 -8.65 -0.09
N ARG A 25 11.50 -7.57 0.63
CA ARG A 25 10.70 -6.34 0.57
C ARG A 25 10.65 -5.77 -0.85
N THR A 26 11.78 -5.76 -1.54
CA THR A 26 11.88 -5.22 -2.91
C THR A 26 11.13 -6.09 -3.90
N GLU A 27 11.24 -7.42 -3.80
CA GLU A 27 10.48 -8.38 -4.61
C GLU A 27 8.98 -8.23 -4.40
N CYS A 28 8.51 -8.15 -3.16
CA CYS A 28 7.10 -7.93 -2.86
C CYS A 28 6.59 -6.59 -3.39
N VAL A 29 7.39 -5.52 -3.33
CA VAL A 29 7.02 -4.21 -3.92
C VAL A 29 6.92 -4.31 -5.43
N LEU A 30 7.85 -4.98 -6.11
CA LEU A 30 7.78 -5.22 -7.56
C LEU A 30 6.57 -6.08 -7.94
N ALA A 31 6.19 -7.03 -7.09
CA ALA A 31 5.01 -7.85 -7.29
C ALA A 31 3.71 -7.03 -7.24
N LEU A 32 3.65 -5.93 -6.49
CA LEU A 32 2.49 -5.01 -6.53
C LEU A 32 2.27 -4.47 -7.95
N ALA A 33 3.37 -4.06 -8.62
CA ALA A 33 3.32 -3.55 -9.99
C ALA A 33 2.86 -4.63 -10.98
N ALA A 34 3.40 -5.84 -10.87
CA ALA A 34 2.97 -6.97 -11.69
C ALA A 34 1.50 -7.34 -11.46
N GLY A 35 1.02 -7.24 -10.21
CA GLY A 35 -0.38 -7.45 -9.87
C GLY A 35 -1.29 -6.46 -10.59
N ILE A 36 -0.98 -5.16 -10.54
CA ILE A 36 -1.74 -4.13 -11.26
C ILE A 36 -1.72 -4.39 -12.78
N ASP A 37 -0.54 -4.68 -13.34
CA ASP A 37 -0.38 -4.93 -14.77
C ASP A 37 -1.21 -6.12 -15.27
N SER A 38 -1.24 -7.21 -14.49
CA SER A 38 -2.04 -8.40 -14.80
C SER A 38 -3.55 -8.21 -14.65
N ALA A 39 -3.97 -7.20 -13.88
CA ALA A 39 -5.36 -6.96 -13.52
C ALA A 39 -5.94 -5.69 -14.18
N ARG A 40 -5.27 -5.12 -15.20
CA ARG A 40 -5.69 -3.88 -15.89
C ARG A 40 -7.16 -3.88 -16.27
N ASP A 41 -7.62 -4.91 -16.98
CA ASP A 41 -8.99 -5.00 -17.45
C ASP A 41 -10.01 -4.94 -16.31
N VAL A 42 -9.72 -5.65 -15.21
CA VAL A 42 -10.59 -5.65 -14.02
C VAL A 42 -10.58 -4.27 -13.37
N ILE A 43 -9.42 -3.67 -13.16
CA ILE A 43 -9.28 -2.35 -12.53
C ILE A 43 -10.00 -1.27 -13.34
N LEU A 44 -9.80 -1.23 -14.65
CA LEU A 44 -10.44 -0.25 -15.53
C LEU A 44 -11.94 -0.45 -15.59
N ARG A 45 -12.42 -1.70 -15.65
CA ARG A 45 -13.86 -2.01 -15.62
C ARG A 45 -14.51 -1.53 -14.32
N GLU A 46 -13.91 -1.85 -13.17
CA GLU A 46 -14.41 -1.39 -11.86
C GLU A 46 -14.37 0.14 -11.73
N ASN A 47 -13.36 0.79 -12.31
CA ASN A 47 -13.26 2.24 -12.34
C ASN A 47 -14.36 2.89 -13.18
N GLN A 48 -14.75 2.31 -14.30
CA GLN A 48 -15.87 2.83 -15.11
C GLN A 48 -17.21 2.77 -14.35
N LEU A 49 -17.40 1.76 -13.50
CA LEU A 49 -18.58 1.67 -12.63
C LEU A 49 -18.57 2.79 -11.58
N ASP A 50 -17.42 3.03 -10.95
CA ASP A 50 -17.24 4.13 -9.99
C ASP A 50 -17.47 5.51 -10.66
N LEU A 51 -16.96 5.72 -11.87
CA LEU A 51 -17.16 6.95 -12.65
C LEU A 51 -18.64 7.15 -13.02
N THR A 52 -19.32 6.09 -13.42
CA THR A 52 -20.74 6.14 -13.76
C THR A 52 -21.58 6.52 -12.54
N GLU A 53 -21.35 5.85 -11.41
CA GLU A 53 -22.01 6.17 -10.14
C GLU A 53 -21.68 7.60 -9.68
N GLY A 54 -20.42 8.00 -9.80
CA GLY A 54 -19.95 9.34 -9.47
C GLY A 54 -20.64 10.43 -10.29
N ARG A 55 -20.85 10.21 -11.58
CA ARG A 55 -21.61 11.13 -12.45
C ARG A 55 -23.07 11.22 -12.01
N SER A 56 -23.71 10.08 -11.76
CA SER A 56 -25.10 10.03 -11.29
C SER A 56 -25.29 10.68 -9.91
N ALA A 57 -24.26 10.63 -9.06
CA ALA A 57 -24.24 11.27 -7.75
C ALA A 57 -23.87 12.77 -7.79
N GLY A 58 -23.64 13.34 -8.97
CA GLY A 58 -23.35 14.77 -9.14
C GLY A 58 -21.93 15.19 -8.78
N LEU A 59 -20.94 14.29 -8.86
CA LEU A 59 -19.54 14.67 -8.69
C LEU A 59 -19.13 15.72 -9.73
N SER A 60 -18.32 16.68 -9.28
CA SER A 60 -17.79 17.72 -10.17
C SER A 60 -16.83 17.11 -11.21
N PRO A 61 -16.65 17.75 -12.38
CA PRO A 61 -15.68 17.29 -13.37
C PRO A 61 -14.27 17.08 -12.82
N ALA A 62 -13.83 17.93 -11.88
CA ALA A 62 -12.53 17.81 -11.23
C ALA A 62 -12.42 16.57 -10.31
N LEU A 63 -13.51 16.16 -9.65
CA LEU A 63 -13.51 14.94 -8.84
C LEU A 63 -13.59 13.69 -9.70
N LEU A 64 -14.34 13.73 -10.80
CA LEU A 64 -14.37 12.65 -11.80
C LEU A 64 -13.01 12.45 -12.45
N ASP A 65 -12.31 13.55 -12.78
CA ASP A 65 -10.94 13.47 -13.28
C ASP A 65 -9.99 12.84 -12.27
N ARG A 66 -10.08 13.17 -10.98
CA ARG A 66 -9.27 12.51 -9.93
C ARG A 66 -9.58 11.02 -9.76
N LEU A 67 -10.82 10.62 -10.01
CA LEU A 67 -11.29 9.25 -9.90
C LEU A 67 -10.89 8.40 -11.11
N LEU A 68 -10.78 9.01 -12.30
CA LEU A 68 -10.52 8.32 -13.56
C LEU A 68 -9.23 7.51 -13.53
N LEU A 69 -9.31 6.29 -14.04
CA LEU A 69 -8.17 5.46 -14.43
C LEU A 69 -8.27 5.15 -15.92
N ASP A 70 -7.12 5.21 -16.57
CA ASP A 70 -6.87 4.80 -17.95
C ASP A 70 -5.50 4.09 -17.98
N ASP A 71 -5.13 3.54 -19.13
CA ASP A 71 -3.86 2.83 -19.27
C ASP A 71 -2.65 3.70 -18.90
N SER A 72 -2.66 4.99 -19.26
CA SER A 72 -1.57 5.91 -18.93
C SER A 72 -1.42 6.11 -17.43
N ARG A 73 -2.53 6.17 -16.69
CA ARG A 73 -2.52 6.29 -15.23
C ARG A 73 -2.09 4.99 -14.55
N LEU A 74 -2.48 3.83 -15.09
CA LEU A 74 -1.99 2.54 -14.61
C LEU A 74 -0.48 2.39 -14.86
N ASP A 75 0.00 2.81 -16.02
CA ASP A 75 1.44 2.83 -16.32
C ASP A 75 2.20 3.73 -15.34
N ALA A 76 1.67 4.92 -15.06
CA ALA A 76 2.26 5.84 -14.07
C ALA A 76 2.30 5.23 -12.66
N MET A 77 1.23 4.53 -12.24
CA MET A 77 1.20 3.81 -10.96
C MET A 77 2.26 2.69 -10.91
N ILE A 78 2.35 1.89 -11.97
CA ILE A 78 3.33 0.80 -12.10
C ILE A 78 4.76 1.34 -12.04
N GLU A 79 5.06 2.42 -12.78
CA GLU A 79 6.38 3.04 -12.76
C GLU A 79 6.70 3.69 -11.40
N GLY A 80 5.70 4.28 -10.74
CA GLY A 80 5.82 4.78 -9.37
C GLY A 80 6.24 3.69 -8.39
N ILE A 81 5.58 2.53 -8.43
CA ILE A 81 5.95 1.36 -7.62
C ILE A 81 7.38 0.90 -7.93
N LYS A 82 7.74 0.77 -9.21
CA LYS A 82 9.09 0.36 -9.62
C LYS A 82 10.16 1.36 -9.17
N HIS A 83 9.85 2.66 -9.13
CA HIS A 83 10.74 3.66 -8.56
C HIS A 83 10.92 3.41 -7.06
N VAL A 84 9.83 3.24 -6.30
CA VAL A 84 9.90 2.93 -4.86
C VAL A 84 10.73 1.67 -4.59
N ALA A 85 10.61 0.63 -5.42
CA ALA A 85 11.41 -0.59 -5.30
C ALA A 85 12.92 -0.31 -5.38
N LYS A 86 13.35 0.64 -6.23
CA LYS A 86 14.75 1.04 -6.43
C LYS A 86 15.32 1.91 -5.30
N LEU A 87 14.47 2.45 -4.43
CA LEU A 87 14.96 3.26 -3.31
C LEU A 87 15.87 2.43 -2.39
N PRO A 88 16.92 3.04 -1.81
CA PRO A 88 17.79 2.35 -0.88
C PRO A 88 17.01 1.89 0.34
N ASP A 89 17.39 0.74 0.88
CA ASP A 89 16.83 0.28 2.14
C ASP A 89 17.38 1.11 3.31
N ILE A 90 16.46 1.56 4.15
CA ILE A 90 16.74 2.41 5.30
C ILE A 90 16.69 1.64 6.62
N LEU A 91 16.13 0.43 6.62
CA LEU A 91 15.95 -0.34 7.84
C LEU A 91 17.27 -0.97 8.29
N GLY A 92 17.52 -0.94 9.60
CA GLY A 92 18.78 -1.40 10.18
C GLY A 92 19.92 -0.38 10.11
N GLN A 93 19.73 0.80 9.50
CA GLN A 93 20.74 1.86 9.50
C GLN A 93 20.99 2.39 10.91
N LYS A 94 22.26 2.41 11.34
CA LYS A 94 22.71 3.04 12.59
C LYS A 94 22.71 4.56 12.40
N LEU A 95 21.94 5.26 13.22
CA LEU A 95 21.80 6.72 13.19
C LEU A 95 22.79 7.40 14.15
N ARG A 96 23.08 6.75 15.28
CA ARG A 96 24.01 7.25 16.29
C ARG A 96 24.60 6.06 17.04
N THR A 97 25.91 6.10 17.26
CA THR A 97 26.62 5.16 18.14
C THR A 97 27.43 5.97 19.13
N TYR A 98 27.38 5.62 20.42
CA TYR A 98 28.29 6.18 21.41
C TYR A 98 28.64 5.17 22.50
N GLU A 99 29.86 5.29 23.01
CA GLU A 99 30.35 4.51 24.13
C GLU A 99 30.01 5.24 25.44
N HIS A 100 29.26 4.57 26.32
CA HIS A 100 28.93 5.08 27.63
C HIS A 100 30.12 4.92 28.58
N PRO A 101 30.37 5.84 29.54
CA PRO A 101 31.47 5.72 30.50
C PRO A 101 31.48 4.42 31.33
N SER A 102 30.36 3.70 31.39
CA SER A 102 30.28 2.36 32.01
C SER A 102 30.80 1.22 31.12
N GLY A 103 31.29 1.50 29.92
CA GLY A 103 31.75 0.50 28.94
C GLY A 103 30.64 -0.13 28.08
N MET A 104 29.43 0.44 28.07
CA MET A 104 28.32 -0.02 27.21
C MET A 104 28.33 0.73 25.88
N SER A 105 28.20 0.02 24.76
CA SER A 105 27.95 0.62 23.46
C SER A 105 26.45 0.82 23.27
N ILE A 106 26.05 2.06 22.94
CA ILE A 106 24.64 2.42 22.74
C ILE A 106 24.45 2.86 21.30
N GLU A 107 23.51 2.19 20.61
CA GLU A 107 23.20 2.43 19.21
C GLU A 107 21.73 2.83 19.03
N SER A 108 21.49 3.82 18.18
CA SER A 108 20.17 4.14 17.65
C SER A 108 20.06 3.57 16.24
N VAL A 109 19.10 2.69 16.01
CA VAL A 109 18.90 1.98 14.75
C VAL A 109 17.52 2.30 14.18
N ARG A 110 17.44 2.50 12.87
CA ARG A 110 16.15 2.74 12.19
C ARG A 110 15.35 1.45 12.07
N VAL A 111 14.09 1.51 12.53
CA VAL A 111 13.11 0.42 12.48
C VAL A 111 11.79 0.89 11.85
N PRO A 112 10.92 -0.01 11.37
CA PRO A 112 9.58 0.36 10.92
C PRO A 112 8.75 0.97 12.05
N ILE A 113 7.72 1.74 11.68
CA ILE A 113 6.71 2.25 12.63
C ILE A 113 5.82 1.09 13.11
N GLY A 114 5.52 0.14 12.22
CA GLY A 114 4.69 -1.03 12.49
C GLY A 114 3.49 -1.09 11.56
N VAL A 115 2.37 -0.48 11.96
CA VAL A 115 1.13 -0.46 11.17
C VAL A 115 0.75 0.98 10.83
N VAL A 116 0.45 1.23 9.56
CA VAL A 116 0.00 2.53 9.06
C VAL A 116 -1.46 2.42 8.60
N LEU A 117 -2.34 3.27 9.12
CA LEU A 117 -3.68 3.47 8.58
C LEU A 117 -3.66 4.67 7.64
N MET A 118 -3.82 4.43 6.34
CA MET A 118 -3.87 5.48 5.33
C MET A 118 -5.33 5.80 4.99
N ILE A 119 -5.76 7.04 5.27
CA ILE A 119 -7.08 7.54 4.91
C ILE A 119 -6.91 8.57 3.81
N TYR A 120 -7.62 8.40 2.69
CA TYR A 120 -7.50 9.25 1.51
C TYR A 120 -8.84 9.43 0.79
N GLU A 121 -8.91 10.44 -0.07
CA GLU A 121 -10.09 10.79 -0.85
C GLU A 121 -10.22 9.93 -2.13
N SER A 122 -11.04 10.37 -3.09
CA SER A 122 -11.41 9.66 -4.33
C SER A 122 -10.27 9.64 -5.38
N ARG A 123 -9.09 9.17 -4.99
CA ARG A 123 -7.89 9.05 -5.84
C ARG A 123 -7.35 7.61 -5.81
N PRO A 124 -7.74 6.75 -6.77
CA PRO A 124 -7.39 5.34 -6.72
C PRO A 124 -5.87 5.06 -6.70
N ASN A 125 -5.07 5.92 -7.34
CA ASN A 125 -3.62 5.82 -7.38
C ASN A 125 -2.95 5.94 -5.99
N VAL A 126 -3.59 6.59 -5.02
CA VAL A 126 -3.02 6.69 -3.66
C VAL A 126 -2.91 5.31 -3.01
N SER A 127 -3.75 4.35 -3.41
CA SER A 127 -3.70 2.97 -2.96
C SER A 127 -2.36 2.32 -3.29
N SER A 128 -1.86 2.47 -4.53
CA SER A 128 -0.59 1.88 -4.96
C SER A 128 0.60 2.56 -4.30
N ASP A 129 0.60 3.89 -4.27
CA ASP A 129 1.74 4.67 -3.76
C ASP A 129 1.94 4.42 -2.26
N SER A 130 0.84 4.40 -1.52
CA SER A 130 0.83 4.17 -0.08
C SER A 130 1.23 2.72 0.25
N ALA A 131 0.76 1.75 -0.53
CA ALA A 131 1.15 0.35 -0.38
C ALA A 131 2.66 0.16 -0.62
N ALA A 132 3.18 0.67 -1.74
CA ALA A 132 4.59 0.51 -2.10
C ALA A 132 5.53 1.11 -1.04
N LEU A 133 5.25 2.35 -0.61
CA LEU A 133 6.07 3.03 0.40
C LEU A 133 6.03 2.32 1.76
N CYS A 134 4.84 1.90 2.22
CA CYS A 134 4.71 1.18 3.49
C CYS A 134 5.45 -0.15 3.45
N LEU A 135 5.27 -0.94 2.39
CA LEU A 135 5.93 -2.24 2.26
C LEU A 135 7.45 -2.10 2.16
N LYS A 136 7.95 -1.14 1.36
CA LYS A 136 9.40 -0.87 1.22
C LYS A 136 10.03 -0.47 2.56
N THR A 137 9.30 0.23 3.41
CA THR A 137 9.75 0.68 4.74
C THR A 137 9.38 -0.30 5.87
N GLY A 138 9.02 -1.54 5.54
CA GLY A 138 8.79 -2.62 6.50
C GLY A 138 7.51 -2.44 7.35
N ASN A 139 6.58 -1.62 6.91
CA ASN A 139 5.30 -1.39 7.59
C ASN A 139 4.18 -2.22 6.95
N ALA A 140 3.26 -2.71 7.79
CA ALA A 140 1.95 -3.12 7.31
C ALA A 140 1.08 -1.88 7.08
N VAL A 141 0.15 -1.96 6.13
CA VAL A 141 -0.74 -0.86 5.77
C VAL A 141 -2.19 -1.31 5.69
N ILE A 142 -3.06 -0.51 6.30
CA ILE A 142 -4.51 -0.59 6.15
C ILE A 142 -4.93 0.64 5.37
N LEU A 143 -5.54 0.43 4.22
CA LEU A 143 -5.98 1.48 3.31
C LEU A 143 -7.48 1.74 3.49
N ARG A 144 -7.86 3.02 3.54
CA ARG A 144 -9.26 3.47 3.54
C ARG A 144 -9.41 4.64 2.58
N GLY A 145 -9.90 4.35 1.38
CA GLY A 145 -10.21 5.36 0.37
C GLY A 145 -11.63 5.91 0.49
N GLY A 146 -11.90 6.97 -0.26
CA GLY A 146 -13.22 7.56 -0.40
C GLY A 146 -14.24 6.59 -1.00
N LYS A 147 -15.52 6.75 -0.63
CA LYS A 147 -16.61 5.87 -1.06
C LYS A 147 -16.81 5.88 -2.59
N GLU A 148 -16.47 6.98 -3.25
CA GLU A 148 -16.61 7.19 -4.69
C GLU A 148 -15.62 6.36 -5.50
N ALA A 149 -14.51 5.93 -4.90
CA ALA A 149 -13.46 5.12 -5.53
C ALA A 149 -13.46 3.67 -5.03
N ARG A 150 -14.55 3.22 -4.41
CA ARG A 150 -14.58 1.95 -3.66
C ARG A 150 -14.18 0.76 -4.53
N ARG A 151 -14.78 0.60 -5.71
CA ARG A 151 -14.55 -0.58 -6.57
C ARG A 151 -13.13 -0.55 -7.12
N SER A 152 -12.69 0.62 -7.57
CA SER A 152 -11.33 0.86 -8.06
C SER A 152 -10.29 0.49 -7.00
N ASN A 153 -10.44 1.03 -5.78
CA ASN A 153 -9.52 0.76 -4.67
C ASN A 153 -9.48 -0.72 -4.32
N LEU A 154 -10.64 -1.37 -4.23
CA LEU A 154 -10.70 -2.79 -3.90
C LEU A 154 -10.03 -3.65 -4.98
N ALA A 155 -10.28 -3.37 -6.26
CA ALA A 155 -9.65 -4.06 -7.37
C ALA A 155 -8.11 -3.91 -7.34
N ILE A 156 -7.63 -2.68 -7.15
CA ILE A 156 -6.19 -2.39 -7.03
C ILE A 156 -5.57 -3.12 -5.85
N VAL A 157 -6.16 -3.02 -4.65
CA VAL A 157 -5.61 -3.64 -3.44
C VAL A 157 -5.61 -5.16 -3.53
N ASN A 158 -6.66 -5.78 -4.07
CA ASN A 158 -6.72 -7.22 -4.25
C ASN A 158 -5.69 -7.73 -5.27
N ALA A 159 -5.50 -7.01 -6.39
CA ALA A 159 -4.49 -7.35 -7.38
C ALA A 159 -3.07 -7.28 -6.78
N MET A 160 -2.78 -6.19 -6.06
CA MET A 160 -1.49 -6.00 -5.39
C MET A 160 -1.24 -7.03 -4.29
N SER A 161 -2.20 -7.24 -3.39
CA SER A 161 -2.04 -8.13 -2.25
C SER A 161 -1.91 -9.59 -2.68
N GLY A 162 -2.69 -10.04 -3.67
CA GLY A 162 -2.60 -11.39 -4.23
C GLY A 162 -1.26 -11.68 -4.89
N ALA A 163 -0.74 -10.72 -5.69
CA ALA A 163 0.57 -10.86 -6.33
C ALA A 163 1.71 -10.85 -5.32
N ALA A 164 1.70 -9.93 -4.34
CA ALA A 164 2.74 -9.85 -3.33
C ALA A 164 2.71 -11.03 -2.34
N ALA A 165 1.54 -11.57 -2.00
CA ALA A 165 1.43 -12.80 -1.20
C ALA A 165 2.14 -13.98 -1.86
N SER A 166 2.04 -14.09 -3.19
CA SER A 166 2.75 -15.10 -3.98
C SER A 166 4.28 -14.92 -3.97
N SER A 167 4.75 -13.73 -3.59
CA SER A 167 6.18 -13.40 -3.40
C SER A 167 6.62 -13.49 -1.94
N GLY A 168 5.78 -14.01 -1.04
CA GLY A 168 6.10 -14.19 0.38
C GLY A 168 5.66 -13.05 1.31
N LEU A 169 4.85 -12.09 0.84
CA LEU A 169 4.25 -11.08 1.71
C LEU A 169 3.33 -11.77 2.74
N PRO A 170 3.52 -11.55 4.05
CA PRO A 170 2.63 -12.11 5.05
C PRO A 170 1.19 -11.59 4.88
N GLU A 171 0.22 -12.50 5.00
CA GLU A 171 -1.21 -12.14 4.98
C GLU A 171 -1.51 -11.06 6.03
N GLY A 172 -2.31 -10.06 5.65
CA GLY A 172 -2.65 -8.91 6.50
C GLY A 172 -1.67 -7.74 6.42
N THR A 173 -0.53 -7.86 5.72
CA THR A 173 0.42 -6.74 5.55
C THR A 173 -0.15 -5.61 4.69
N LEU A 174 -0.99 -5.92 3.70
CA LEU A 174 -1.70 -4.96 2.86
C LEU A 174 -3.18 -5.31 2.89
N SER A 175 -3.99 -4.41 3.46
CA SER A 175 -5.44 -4.63 3.61
C SER A 175 -6.22 -3.37 3.24
N PHE A 176 -7.50 -3.53 2.88
CA PHE A 176 -8.42 -2.41 2.60
C PHE A 176 -9.65 -2.45 3.51
N VAL A 177 -10.11 -1.29 3.96
CA VAL A 177 -11.36 -1.14 4.71
C VAL A 177 -12.52 -1.12 3.73
N GLU A 178 -13.19 -2.26 3.60
CA GLU A 178 -14.37 -2.39 2.74
C GLU A 178 -15.63 -1.72 3.33
N ASP A 179 -15.78 -1.65 4.65
CA ASP A 179 -16.96 -1.03 5.25
C ASP A 179 -16.85 0.50 5.22
N GLN A 180 -17.76 1.14 4.48
CA GLN A 180 -17.81 2.58 4.27
C GLN A 180 -18.96 3.24 5.06
N ARG A 181 -19.68 2.46 5.89
CA ARG A 181 -20.68 3.02 6.81
C ARG A 181 -19.97 3.92 7.83
N ARG A 182 -20.54 5.11 8.03
CA ARG A 182 -20.08 6.07 9.04
C ARG A 182 -20.65 5.70 10.40
#